data_AF-A0A317CDH8-F1
#
_entry.id   AF-A0A317CDH8-F1
#
_cell.length_a   1.000
_cell.length_b   1.000
_cell.length_c   1.000
_cell.angle_alpha   90.00
_cell.angle_beta   90.00
_cell.angle_gamma   90.00
#
_symmetry.space_group_name_H-M   'P 1'
#
loop_
_entity.id
_entity.type
_entity.pdbx_description
1 polymer ?
#
loop_
_entity_poly.entity_id
_entity_poly.type
_entity_poly.pdbx_seq_one_letter_code
_entity_poly.pdbx_strand_id
1 'polypeptide(L)'
;MSPLSESKHPHHELYRRIGVVVWVSFVAAAVATALFFATFDPLVIVESATYPLDWSRTTSYSIGFFLFWGLTSATGAMVAWLIHLPERSAALLREREARNSQLESEEDAS
;
A
#
# COMPACT_ATOMS: atom_id res chain seq x y z
N MET A 1 -21.81 -0.57 36.14
CA MET A 1 -21.21 -0.11 34.87
C MET A 1 -20.94 -1.34 34.01
N SER A 2 -21.72 -1.56 32.97
CA SER A 2 -21.39 -2.52 31.92
C SER A 2 -20.15 -2.00 31.16
N PRO A 3 -19.11 -2.81 30.94
CA PRO A 3 -18.02 -2.43 30.04
C PRO A 3 -18.65 -2.23 28.65
N LEU A 4 -18.44 -1.04 28.08
CA LEU A 4 -18.83 -0.78 26.70
C LEU A 4 -18.15 -1.83 25.83
N SER A 5 -18.96 -2.55 25.05
CA SER A 5 -18.52 -3.39 23.96
C SER A 5 -17.49 -2.62 23.14
N GLU A 6 -16.21 -2.94 23.33
CA GLU A 6 -15.13 -2.57 22.44
C GLU A 6 -15.40 -3.28 21.11
N SER A 7 -16.22 -2.65 20.27
CA SER A 7 -16.44 -3.11 18.91
C SER A 7 -15.11 -2.96 18.21
N LYS A 8 -14.40 -4.08 18.11
CA LYS A 8 -13.14 -4.22 17.39
C LYS A 8 -13.44 -3.99 15.90
N HIS A 9 -13.57 -2.73 15.50
CA HIS A 9 -13.97 -2.34 14.15
C HIS A 9 -12.79 -2.58 13.19
N PRO A 10 -12.86 -3.59 12.32
CA PRO A 10 -11.74 -3.95 11.43
C PRO A 10 -11.39 -2.82 10.44
N HIS A 11 -12.34 -1.92 10.17
CA HIS A 11 -12.17 -0.82 9.23
C HIS A 11 -11.13 0.23 9.69
N HIS A 12 -11.01 0.49 11.00
CA HIS A 12 -10.04 1.45 11.54
C HIS A 12 -8.58 1.08 11.18
N GLU A 13 -8.25 -0.20 11.33
CA GLU A 13 -6.90 -0.73 11.09
C GLU A 13 -6.53 -0.62 9.61
N LEU A 14 -7.48 -0.89 8.71
CA LEU A 14 -7.29 -0.77 7.27
C LEU A 14 -7.09 0.69 6.84
N TYR A 15 -7.93 1.62 7.31
CA TYR A 15 -7.79 3.03 6.98
C TYR A 15 -6.47 3.62 7.46
N ARG A 16 -6.01 3.22 8.66
CA ARG A 16 -4.71 3.64 9.19
C ARG A 16 -3.56 3.17 8.29
N ARG A 17 -3.59 1.90 7.86
CA ARG A 17 -2.57 1.33 6.96
C ARG A 17 -2.56 2.01 5.60
N ILE A 18 -3.73 2.20 5.00
CA ILE A 18 -3.86 2.91 3.72
C ILE A 18 -3.35 4.35 3.87
N GLY A 19 -3.73 5.06 4.93
CA GLY A 19 -3.27 6.43 5.19
C GLY A 19 -1.74 6.52 5.30
N VAL A 20 -1.09 5.59 6.01
CA VAL A 20 0.37 5.54 6.11
C VAL A 20 1.02 5.27 4.75
N VAL A 21 0.52 4.28 4.01
CA VAL A 21 1.08 3.94 2.68
C VAL A 21 0.94 5.10 1.71
N VAL A 22 -0.23 5.75 1.67
CA VAL A 22 -0.49 6.93 0.82
C VAL A 22 0.41 8.10 1.21
N TRP A 23 0.60 8.34 2.51
CA TRP A 23 1.43 9.43 2.99
C TRP A 23 2.91 9.22 2.65
N VAL A 24 3.45 8.04 2.95
CA VAL A 24 4.85 7.71 2.68
C VAL A 24 5.13 7.69 1.17
N SER A 25 4.21 7.14 0.37
CA SER A 25 4.35 7.13 -1.08
C SER A 25 4.29 8.53 -1.69
N PHE A 26 3.48 9.43 -1.14
CA PHE A 26 3.40 10.83 -1.55
C PHE A 26 4.75 11.55 -1.38
N VAL A 27 5.37 11.43 -0.20
CA VAL A 27 6.69 12.04 0.07
C VAL A 27 7.77 11.43 -0.84
N ALA A 28 7.79 10.10 -0.98
CA ALA A 28 8.72 9.42 -1.86
C ALA A 28 8.56 9.86 -3.32
N ALA A 29 7.32 10.03 -3.79
CA ALA A 29 7.02 10.50 -5.13
C ALA A 29 7.46 11.94 -5.36
N ALA A 30 7.26 12.82 -4.37
CA ALA A 30 7.72 14.21 -4.45
C ALA A 30 9.25 14.26 -4.62
N VAL A 31 10.00 13.48 -3.84
CA VAL A 31 11.47 13.39 -3.95
C VAL A 31 11.88 12.81 -5.30
N ALA A 32 11.27 11.70 -5.73
CA ALA A 32 11.58 11.07 -7.02
C ALA A 32 11.30 12.03 -8.20
N THR A 33 10.18 12.75 -8.16
CA THR A 33 9.79 13.72 -9.17
C THR A 33 10.75 14.90 -9.21
N ALA A 34 11.15 15.43 -8.04
CA ALA A 34 12.12 16.51 -7.95
C ALA A 34 13.49 16.10 -8.51
N LEU A 35 13.97 14.90 -8.16
CA LEU A 35 15.23 14.36 -8.67
C LEU A 35 15.17 14.08 -10.18
N PHE A 36 14.06 13.52 -10.66
CA PHE A 36 13.86 13.24 -12.07
C PHE A 36 13.88 14.53 -12.88
N PHE A 37 13.08 15.54 -12.52
CA PHE A 37 13.07 16.79 -13.27
C PHE A 37 14.27 17.70 -13.02
N ALA A 38 15.03 17.48 -11.94
CA ALA A 38 16.34 18.10 -11.79
C ALA A 38 17.36 17.52 -12.79
N THR A 39 17.17 16.28 -13.25
CA THR A 39 18.07 15.58 -14.18
C THR A 39 17.58 15.65 -15.64
N PHE A 40 16.27 15.58 -15.86
CA PHE A 40 15.62 15.57 -17.16
C PHE A 40 14.76 16.83 -17.33
N ASP A 41 15.10 17.66 -18.32
CA ASP A 41 14.30 18.87 -18.60
C ASP A 41 12.93 18.45 -19.15
N PRO A 42 11.83 18.86 -18.50
CA PRO A 42 10.47 18.54 -18.95
C PRO A 42 10.20 18.98 -20.40
N LEU A 43 10.83 20.06 -20.86
CA LEU A 43 10.65 20.55 -22.25
C LEU A 43 11.24 19.58 -23.27
N VAL A 44 12.40 18.99 -22.97
CA VAL A 44 13.05 18.03 -23.88
C VAL A 44 12.21 16.75 -24.02
N ILE A 45 11.54 16.32 -22.95
CA ILE A 45 10.64 15.16 -22.98
C ILE A 45 9.40 15.46 -23.84
N VAL A 46 8.79 16.64 -23.68
CA VAL A 46 7.61 17.03 -24.47
C VAL A 46 7.94 17.22 -25.94
N GLU A 47 9.08 17.83 -26.27
CA GLU A 47 9.54 17.97 -27.67
C GLU A 47 9.88 16.63 -28.32
N SER A 48 10.32 15.63 -27.55
CA SER A 48 10.60 14.28 -28.05
C SER A 48 9.33 13.44 -28.31
N ALA A 49 8.15 13.91 -27.87
CA ALA A 49 6.90 13.22 -28.10
C ALA A 49 6.47 13.33 -29.57
N THR A 50 6.04 12.22 -30.17
CA THR A 50 5.63 12.08 -31.58
C THR A 50 4.54 13.08 -32.02
N TYR A 51 3.81 13.67 -31.08
CA TYR A 51 2.84 14.73 -31.32
C TYR A 51 3.27 15.97 -30.53
N PRO A 52 3.47 17.14 -31.17
CA PRO A 52 3.72 18.39 -30.45
C PRO A 52 2.44 18.75 -29.70
N LEU A 53 2.39 18.32 -28.44
CA LEU A 53 1.36 18.71 -27.50
C LEU A 53 1.83 20.03 -26.88
N ASP A 54 1.00 21.07 -26.95
CA ASP A 54 1.17 22.33 -26.22
C ASP A 54 0.99 22.10 -24.70
N TRP A 55 1.77 21.21 -24.12
CA TRP A 55 1.77 20.94 -22.70
C TRP A 55 2.55 22.05 -22.01
N SER A 56 1.84 22.78 -21.16
CA SER A 56 2.49 23.70 -20.24
C SER A 56 3.50 22.96 -19.36
N ARG A 57 4.57 23.66 -18.95
CA ARG A 57 5.54 23.13 -17.97
C ARG A 57 4.84 22.51 -16.75
N THR A 58 3.80 23.18 -16.23
CA THR A 58 3.00 22.71 -15.09
C THR A 58 2.31 21.36 -15.35
N THR A 59 1.83 21.13 -16.57
CA THR A 59 1.19 19.88 -16.98
C THR A 59 2.19 18.71 -16.92
N SER A 60 3.39 18.92 -17.47
CA SER A 60 4.43 17.90 -17.47
C SER A 60 4.89 17.52 -16.06
N TYR A 61 5.05 18.52 -15.16
CA TYR A 61 5.39 18.28 -13.76
C TYR A 61 4.32 17.46 -13.02
N SER A 62 3.05 17.80 -13.25
CA SER A 62 1.92 17.11 -12.64
C SER A 62 1.84 15.65 -13.09
N ILE A 63 2.02 15.39 -14.38
CA ILE A 63 2.00 14.03 -14.94
C ILE A 63 3.15 13.21 -14.36
N GLY A 64 4.37 13.76 -14.32
CA GLY A 64 5.51 13.10 -13.69
C GLY A 64 5.22 12.75 -12.23
N PHE A 65 4.66 13.70 -11.47
CA PHE A 65 4.27 13.47 -10.08
C PHE A 65 3.28 12.30 -9.94
N PHE A 66 2.20 12.28 -10.73
CA PHE A 66 1.21 11.20 -10.66
C PHE A 66 1.77 9.83 -11.06
N LEU A 67 2.67 9.78 -12.06
CA LEU A 67 3.34 8.54 -12.46
C LEU A 67 4.23 8.00 -11.34
N PHE A 68 5.09 8.86 -10.77
CA PHE A 68 5.93 8.46 -9.65
C PHE A 68 5.12 8.11 -8.41
N TRP A 69 4.05 8.84 -8.13
CA TRP A 69 3.16 8.57 -7.01
C TRP A 69 2.41 7.24 -7.16
N GLY A 70 1.92 6.93 -8.35
CA GLY A 70 1.34 5.63 -8.64
C GLY A 70 2.36 4.50 -8.43
N LEU A 71 3.59 4.67 -8.92
CA LEU A 71 4.65 3.67 -8.79
C LEU A 71 5.06 3.47 -7.32
N THR A 72 5.36 4.54 -6.59
CA THR A 72 5.77 4.46 -5.16
C THR A 72 4.64 3.92 -4.29
N SER A 73 3.38 4.26 -4.59
CA SER A 73 2.21 3.73 -3.90
C SER A 73 2.03 2.24 -4.17
N ALA A 74 2.19 1.79 -5.42
CA ALA A 74 2.14 0.38 -5.77
C ALA A 74 3.27 -0.42 -5.10
N THR A 75 4.49 0.10 -5.11
CA THR A 75 5.63 -0.52 -4.41
C THR A 75 5.39 -0.59 -2.90
N GLY A 76 4.93 0.50 -2.28
CA GLY A 76 4.62 0.54 -0.85
C GLY A 76 3.50 -0.43 -0.46
N ALA A 77 2.44 -0.52 -1.29
CA ALA A 77 1.36 -1.48 -1.10
C ALA A 77 1.84 -2.93 -1.25
N MET A 78 2.72 -3.20 -2.22
CA MET A 78 3.29 -4.53 -2.43
C MET A 78 4.20 -4.94 -1.25
N VAL A 79 5.04 -4.02 -0.75
CA VAL A 79 5.87 -4.26 0.43
C VAL A 79 5.00 -4.52 1.66
N ALA A 80 3.97 -3.69 1.88
CA ALA A 80 3.02 -3.91 2.96
C ALA A 80 2.34 -5.28 2.82
N TRP A 81 1.89 -5.66 1.62
CA TRP A 81 1.27 -6.96 1.39
C TRP A 81 2.23 -8.12 1.69
N LEU A 82 3.48 -8.03 1.24
CA LEU A 82 4.50 -9.06 1.46
C LEU A 82 4.83 -9.27 2.94
N ILE A 83 4.93 -8.18 3.71
CA ILE A 83 5.23 -8.24 5.15
C ILE A 83 4.10 -8.89 5.95
N HIS A 84 2.84 -8.67 5.56
CA HIS A 84 1.68 -9.22 6.29
C HIS A 84 1.29 -10.65 5.88
N LEU A 85 1.87 -11.18 4.79
CA LEU A 85 1.62 -12.53 4.33
C LEU A 85 2.02 -13.63 5.35
N PRO A 86 3.23 -13.63 5.94
CA PRO A 86 3.64 -14.66 6.91
C PRO A 86 2.81 -14.66 8.21
N GLU A 87 2.35 -13.50 8.67
CA GLU A 87 1.54 -13.39 9.89
C GLU A 87 0.17 -14.06 9.72
N ARG A 88 -0.45 -13.91 8.55
CA ARG A 88 -1.72 -14.57 8.22
C ARG A 88 -1.56 -16.08 8.18
N SER A 89 -0.50 -16.58 7.57
CA SER A 89 -0.21 -18.01 7.50
C SER A 89 -0.03 -18.62 8.89
N ALA A 90 0.75 -17.98 9.75
CA ALA A 90 1.00 -18.47 11.11
C ALA A 90 -0.27 -18.47 11.98
N ALA A 91 -1.12 -17.45 11.85
CA ALA A 91 -2.39 -17.39 12.59
C ALA A 91 -3.35 -18.52 12.19
N LEU A 92 -3.48 -18.81 10.89
CA LEU A 92 -4.34 -19.88 10.38
C LEU A 92 -3.88 -21.26 10.84
N LEU A 93 -2.57 -21.49 10.92
CA LEU A 93 -2.04 -22.76 11.43
C LEU A 93 -2.38 -22.98 12.90
N ARG A 94 -2.22 -21.95 13.74
CA ARG A 94 -2.61 -22.02 15.16
C ARG A 94 -4.11 -22.31 15.32
N GLU A 95 -4.95 -21.70 14.50
CA GLU A 95 -6.40 -21.99 14.49
C GLU A 95 -6.73 -23.41 14.01
N ARG A 96 -5.92 -23.98 13.10
CA ARG A 96 -6.08 -25.37 12.67
C ARG A 96 -5.65 -26.36 13.74
N GLU A 97 -4.53 -26.10 14.41
CA GLU A 97 -4.04 -26.91 15.53
C GLU A 97 -5.04 -26.92 16.69
N ALA A 98 -5.53 -25.75 17.11
CA ALA A 98 -6.52 -25.65 18.19
C ALA A 98 -7.81 -26.42 17.88
N ARG A 99 -8.27 -26.36 16.62
CA ARG A 99 -9.44 -27.10 16.16
C ARG A 99 -9.21 -28.60 16.13
N ASN A 100 -8.04 -29.06 15.68
CA ASN A 100 -7.70 -30.48 15.67
C ASN A 100 -7.66 -31.06 17.09
N SER A 101 -7.08 -30.34 18.05
CA SER A 101 -7.05 -30.79 19.45
C SER A 101 -8.44 -30.87 20.08
N GLN A 102 -9.40 -30.03 19.66
CA GLN A 102 -10.79 -30.16 20.09
C GLN A 102 -11.45 -31.42 19.53
N LEU A 103 -11.22 -31.72 18.24
CA LEU A 103 -11.77 -32.91 17.60
C LEU A 103 -11.23 -34.20 18.25
N GLU A 104 -9.93 -34.26 18.57
CA GLU A 104 -9.34 -35.39 19.29
C GLU A 104 -9.98 -35.56 20.69
N SER A 105 -10.23 -34.47 21.40
CA SER A 105 -10.88 -34.53 22.72
C SER A 105 -12.36 -34.96 22.69
N GLU A 106 -13.08 -34.69 21.58
CA GLU A 106 -14.46 -35.16 21.39
C GLU A 106 -14.51 -36.64 21.00
N GLU A 107 -13.52 -37.14 20.25
CA GLU A 107 -13.42 -38.55 19.85
C GLU A 107 -13.05 -39.46 21.04
N ASP A 108 -12.15 -39.01 21.92
CA ASP A 108 -11.76 -39.72 23.15
C ASP A 108 -12.88 -39.78 24.20
N ALA A 109 -13.89 -38.90 24.10
CA ALA A 109 -14.99 -38.80 25.05
C ALA A 109 -16.23 -39.62 24.65
N SER A 110 -16.26 -40.21 23.45
CA SER A 110 -17.39 -40.97 22.90
C SER A 110 -17.16 -42.48 22.89
#